data_AF-A0A835HFQ5-F1
#
_entry.id   AF-A0A835HFQ5-F1
#
_cell.length_a   1.000
_cell.length_b   1.000
_cell.length_c   1.000
_cell.angle_alpha   90.00
_cell.angle_beta   90.00
_cell.angle_gamma   90.00
#
_symmetry.space_group_name_H-M   'P 1'
#
loop_
_entity.id
_entity.type
_entity.pdbx_description
1 polymer ?
#
loop_
_entity_poly.entity_id
_entity_poly.type
_entity_poly.pdbx_seq_one_letter_code
_entity_poly.pdbx_strand_id
1 'polypeptide(L)'
;MNILCFHFSLLRRLKKKEDKTFQATTWQIVFNLDKVEQNQTYTLRVALASTTVAELQVRVNDPKANPPLFSSGVIGKDNSIARHGIHGLYWLFNADVPGAQLVEGKNTVFLTQPQAHTHFLARK
;
A
#
# COMPACT_ATOMS: atom_id res chain seq x y z
N MET A 1 10.23 17.14 12.96
CA MET A 1 9.35 16.43 12.01
C MET A 1 10.16 15.31 11.40
N ASN A 2 10.10 14.12 12.00
CA ASN A 2 10.92 12.98 11.60
C ASN A 2 10.20 12.23 10.47
N ILE A 3 10.56 12.53 9.23
CA ILE A 3 9.96 11.92 8.05
C ILE A 3 10.82 10.71 7.66
N LEU A 4 10.27 9.50 7.81
CA LEU A 4 10.82 8.32 7.12
C LEU A 4 10.37 8.39 5.65
N CYS A 5 11.24 8.83 4.76
CA CYS A 5 11.01 8.82 3.31
C CYS A 5 11.55 7.51 2.71
N PHE A 6 10.66 6.63 2.25
CA PHE A 6 11.03 5.53 1.36
C PHE A 6 10.33 5.69 0.01
N HIS A 7 11.09 5.81 -1.07
CA HIS A 7 10.55 5.85 -2.43
C HIS A 7 10.57 4.43 -3.02
N PHE A 8 9.39 3.85 -3.26
CA PHE A 8 9.27 2.50 -3.84
C PHE A 8 8.41 2.54 -5.10
N SER A 9 8.91 1.89 -6.17
CA SER A 9 8.11 1.54 -7.35
C SER A 9 7.51 0.16 -7.15
N LEU A 10 6.19 0.08 -6.94
CA LEU A 10 5.48 -1.17 -6.72
C LEU A 10 5.06 -1.78 -8.07
N LEU A 11 5.79 -2.79 -8.52
CA LEU A 11 5.42 -3.58 -9.69
C LEU A 11 4.42 -4.67 -9.29
N ARG A 12 3.23 -4.64 -9.90
CA ARG A 12 2.19 -5.67 -9.74
C ARG A 12 2.65 -6.98 -10.39
N ARG A 13 2.89 -8.04 -9.60
CA ARG A 13 3.09 -9.40 -10.11
C ARG A 13 1.77 -10.16 -10.12
N LEU A 14 1.12 -10.23 -11.29
CA LEU A 14 -0.14 -10.96 -11.47
C LEU A 14 0.12 -12.48 -11.46
N LYS A 15 -0.35 -13.20 -10.44
CA LYS A 15 -0.54 -14.66 -10.51
C LYS A 15 -2.00 -14.93 -10.85
N LYS A 16 -2.24 -15.44 -12.06
CA LYS A 16 -3.57 -15.85 -12.53
C LYS A 16 -3.95 -17.18 -11.86
N LYS A 17 -5.07 -17.23 -11.14
CA LYS A 17 -5.74 -18.49 -10.81
C LYS A 17 -6.75 -18.83 -11.92
N GLU A 18 -7.12 -20.10 -12.02
CA GLU A 18 -8.03 -20.63 -13.06
C GLU A 18 -9.38 -19.87 -13.15
N ASP A 19 -9.84 -19.26 -12.05
CA ASP A 19 -11.18 -18.64 -11.98
C ASP A 19 -11.24 -17.12 -12.22
N LYS A 20 -10.31 -16.56 -13.02
CA LYS A 20 -10.21 -15.08 -13.26
C LYS A 20 -10.00 -14.25 -11.98
N THR A 21 -9.72 -14.88 -10.84
CA THR A 21 -9.44 -14.20 -9.58
C THR A 21 -7.95 -13.83 -9.48
N PHE A 22 -7.68 -12.62 -9.02
CA PHE A 22 -6.31 -12.17 -8.75
C PHE A 22 -5.95 -12.46 -7.30
N GLN A 23 -4.80 -13.08 -7.05
CA GLN A 23 -4.33 -13.33 -5.69
C GLN A 23 -3.96 -11.99 -5.01
N ALA A 24 -4.35 -11.84 -3.74
CA ALA A 24 -3.88 -10.72 -2.92
C ALA A 24 -2.34 -10.70 -2.92
N THR A 25 -1.77 -9.51 -3.09
CA THR A 25 -0.30 -9.33 -3.09
C THR A 25 0.08 -8.51 -1.87
N THR A 26 1.02 -9.03 -1.08
CA THR A 26 1.56 -8.33 0.10
C THR A 26 3.05 -8.11 -0.09
N TRP A 27 3.48 -6.85 0.02
CA TRP A 27 4.88 -6.44 0.07
C TRP A 27 5.26 -6.14 1.52
N GLN A 28 6.52 -6.41 1.87
CA GLN A 28 7.08 -6.15 3.19
C GLN A 28 8.23 -5.16 3.07
N ILE A 29 8.19 -4.11 3.89
CA ILE A 29 9.27 -3.15 4.05
C ILE A 29 9.80 -3.35 5.47
N VAL A 30 11.03 -3.83 5.59
CA VAL A 30 11.69 -4.07 6.87
C VAL A 30 12.68 -2.95 7.12
N PHE A 31 12.64 -2.36 8.32
CA PHE A 31 13.54 -1.27 8.72
C PHE A 31 13.80 -1.34 10.22
N ASN A 32 14.93 -0.76 10.65
CA ASN A 32 15.28 -0.66 12.07
C ASN A 32 15.11 0.79 12.56
N LEU A 33 14.69 0.96 13.81
CA LEU A 33 14.64 2.25 14.51
C LEU A 33 15.47 2.18 15.79
N ASP A 34 16.43 3.10 15.97
CA ASP A 34 17.29 3.10 17.16
C ASP A 34 16.56 3.60 18.41
N LYS A 35 15.61 4.52 18.22
CA LYS A 35 14.77 5.07 19.29
C LYS A 35 13.36 5.32 18.77
N VAL A 36 12.35 5.05 19.59
CA VAL A 36 10.94 5.31 19.27
C VAL A 36 10.31 6.22 20.33
N GLU A 37 9.70 7.31 19.89
CA GLU A 37 8.90 8.18 20.75
C GLU A 37 7.46 7.66 20.76
N GLN A 38 7.13 6.82 21.75
CA GLN A 38 5.84 6.10 21.79
C GLN A 38 4.61 7.03 21.83
N ASN A 39 4.77 8.25 22.36
CA ASN A 39 3.71 9.26 22.48
C ASN A 39 3.55 10.15 21.23
N GLN A 40 4.33 9.92 20.18
CA GLN A 40 4.29 10.72 18.95
C GLN A 40 3.62 9.96 17.80
N THR A 41 3.21 10.69 16.77
CA THR A 41 2.69 10.13 15.52
C THR A 41 3.71 10.32 14.41
N TYR A 42 4.03 9.24 13.71
CA TYR A 42 4.90 9.22 12.54
C TYR A 42 4.04 9.20 11.27
N THR A 43 4.48 9.82 10.19
CA THR A 43 3.76 9.77 8.91
C THR A 43 4.48 8.87 7.93
N LEU A 44 3.83 7.78 7.51
CA LEU A 44 4.25 6.97 6.38
C LEU A 44 3.69 7.58 5.09
N ARG A 45 4.57 8.00 4.18
CA ARG A 45 4.18 8.48 2.84
C ARG A 45 4.35 7.38 1.81
N VAL A 46 3.30 7.07 1.06
CA VAL A 46 3.30 6.03 0.01
C VAL A 46 2.94 6.67 -1.32
N ALA A 47 3.84 6.54 -2.30
CA ALA A 47 3.59 6.95 -3.68
C ALA A 47 3.33 5.72 -4.55
N LEU A 48 2.15 5.65 -5.18
CA LEU A 48 1.79 4.58 -6.12
C LEU A 48 1.88 5.09 -7.55
N ALA A 49 2.81 4.53 -8.32
CA ALA A 49 2.93 4.75 -9.76
C ALA A 49 2.02 3.75 -10.48
N SER A 50 1.07 4.21 -11.31
CA SER A 50 0.22 3.34 -12.14
C SER A 50 -0.71 2.38 -11.37
N THR A 51 -1.92 2.84 -11.05
CA THR A 51 -2.97 2.00 -10.45
C THR A 51 -4.03 1.61 -11.47
N THR A 52 -3.98 0.35 -11.88
CA THR A 52 -5.19 -0.37 -12.29
C THR A 52 -6.08 -0.52 -11.07
N VAL A 53 -7.42 -0.49 -11.23
CA VAL A 53 -8.41 -0.59 -10.14
C VAL A 53 -7.91 -1.49 -8.99
N ALA A 54 -7.66 -0.91 -7.82
CA ALA A 54 -7.05 -1.58 -6.67
C ALA A 54 -7.37 -0.86 -5.36
N GLU A 55 -7.18 -1.53 -4.23
CA GLU A 55 -7.13 -0.92 -2.90
C GLU A 55 -5.73 -1.14 -2.33
N LEU A 56 -5.19 -0.17 -1.58
CA LEU A 56 -3.97 -0.32 -0.80
C LEU A 56 -4.34 -0.35 0.68
N GLN A 57 -3.88 -1.38 1.39
CA GLN A 57 -3.95 -1.48 2.85
C GLN A 57 -2.54 -1.45 3.44
N VAL A 58 -2.36 -0.70 4.54
CA VAL A 58 -1.10 -0.63 5.29
C VAL A 58 -1.30 -1.27 6.66
N ARG A 59 -0.34 -2.12 7.07
CA ARG A 59 -0.24 -2.66 8.43
C ARG A 59 1.19 -2.52 8.94
N VAL A 60 1.37 -2.42 10.25
CA VAL A 60 2.67 -2.23 10.88
C VAL A 60 2.85 -3.31 11.94
N ASN A 61 3.95 -4.05 11.86
CA ASN A 61 4.41 -5.12 12.76
C ASN A 61 3.48 -6.35 12.89
N ASP A 62 2.18 -6.22 12.69
CA ASP A 62 1.22 -7.31 12.58
C ASP A 62 0.59 -7.35 11.17
N PRO A 63 0.91 -8.35 10.33
CA PRO A 63 0.32 -8.48 8.99
C PRO A 63 -1.17 -8.84 9.01
N LYS A 64 -1.74 -9.25 10.15
CA LYS A 64 -3.13 -9.68 10.30
C LYS A 64 -3.99 -8.67 11.05
N ALA A 65 -3.44 -7.52 11.44
CA ALA A 65 -4.17 -6.46 12.11
C ALA A 65 -5.47 -6.09 11.37
N ASN A 66 -6.57 -6.04 12.13
CA ASN A 66 -7.90 -5.70 11.64
C ASN A 66 -8.60 -4.75 12.64
N PRO A 67 -8.96 -3.52 12.25
CA PRO A 67 -8.80 -2.93 10.92
C PRO A 67 -7.31 -2.73 10.52
N PRO A 68 -6.99 -2.63 9.22
CA PRO A 68 -5.67 -2.15 8.81
C PRO A 68 -5.43 -0.74 9.35
N LEU A 69 -4.18 -0.36 9.55
CA LEU A 69 -3.82 0.99 10.00
C LEU A 69 -4.34 2.06 9.03
N PHE A 70 -4.25 1.75 7.74
CA PHE A 70 -4.73 2.63 6.67
C PHE A 70 -5.29 1.80 5.52
N SER A 71 -6.36 2.30 4.89
CA SER A 71 -6.84 1.84 3.59
C SER A 71 -7.06 3.05 2.68
N SER A 72 -6.61 2.95 1.42
CA SER A 72 -6.87 3.98 0.41
C SER A 72 -8.32 3.98 -0.09
N GLY A 73 -9.10 2.93 0.22
CA GLY A 73 -10.27 2.58 -0.57
C GLY A 73 -9.90 2.20 -2.01
N VAL A 74 -10.91 1.96 -2.86
CA VAL A 74 -10.71 1.59 -4.26
C VAL A 74 -10.26 2.80 -5.08
N ILE A 75 -9.08 2.71 -5.66
CA ILE A 75 -8.43 3.72 -6.51
C ILE A 75 -8.26 3.19 -7.94
N GLY A 76 -8.03 4.07 -8.92
CA GLY A 76 -7.74 3.67 -10.31
C GLY A 76 -8.96 3.38 -11.18
N LYS A 77 -10.13 3.99 -10.90
CA LYS A 77 -11.33 3.90 -11.76
C LYS A 77 -11.19 4.64 -13.10
N ASP A 78 -10.37 5.69 -13.16
CA ASP A 78 -10.04 6.41 -14.39
C ASP A 78 -8.65 5.99 -14.90
N ASN A 79 -8.62 5.26 -16.02
CA ASN A 79 -7.40 4.83 -16.69
C ASN A 79 -6.81 5.98 -17.54
N SER A 80 -6.25 7.01 -16.93
CA SER A 80 -5.47 8.04 -17.65
C SER A 80 -4.03 7.60 -17.97
N ILE A 81 -3.59 6.42 -17.49
CA ILE A 81 -2.20 5.92 -17.64
C ILE A 81 -1.99 5.03 -18.88
N ALA A 82 -3.05 4.62 -19.58
CA ALA A 82 -2.90 3.71 -20.71
C ALA A 82 -2.33 4.33 -22.00
N ARG A 83 -2.06 5.66 -22.09
CA ARG A 83 -1.74 6.28 -23.39
C ARG A 83 -0.56 7.26 -23.48
N HIS A 84 0.19 7.62 -22.43
CA HIS A 84 1.37 8.47 -22.64
C HIS A 84 2.40 8.49 -21.50
N GLY A 85 3.23 7.45 -21.38
CA GLY A 85 4.46 7.50 -20.56
C GLY A 85 4.24 7.72 -19.06
N ILE A 86 5.35 7.68 -18.33
CA ILE A 86 5.41 7.82 -16.86
C ILE A 86 5.45 9.32 -16.51
N HIS A 87 4.50 10.09 -17.03
CA HIS A 87 4.41 11.53 -16.83
C HIS A 87 3.11 11.87 -16.09
N GLY A 88 3.16 11.90 -14.75
CA GLY A 88 2.42 12.92 -14.01
C GLY A 88 1.34 12.53 -12.99
N LEU A 89 0.98 11.26 -12.77
CA LEU A 89 0.04 10.91 -11.69
C LEU A 89 0.55 9.77 -10.82
N TYR A 90 1.20 10.13 -9.72
CA TYR A 90 1.38 9.24 -8.57
C TYR A 90 0.22 9.49 -7.60
N TRP A 91 -0.41 8.42 -7.10
CA TRP A 91 -1.28 8.56 -5.94
C TRP A 91 -0.41 8.64 -4.70
N LEU A 92 -0.45 9.78 -4.02
CA LEU A 92 0.28 9.99 -2.77
C LEU A 92 -0.68 9.81 -1.59
N PHE A 93 -0.36 8.87 -0.72
CA PHE A 93 -1.09 8.63 0.53
C PHE A 93 -0.21 8.94 1.73
N ASN A 94 -0.82 9.50 2.77
CA ASN A 94 -0.23 9.65 4.09
C ASN A 94 -0.99 8.72 5.04
N ALA A 95 -0.27 7.85 5.72
CA ALA A 95 -0.79 7.02 6.79
C ALA A 95 -0.12 7.45 8.11
N ASP A 96 -0.95 7.81 9.09
CA ASP A 96 -0.48 8.15 10.43
C ASP A 96 -0.22 6.86 11.22
N VAL A 97 1.00 6.72 11.70
CA VAL A 97 1.50 5.58 12.48
C VAL A 97 1.73 6.05 13.91
N PRO A 98 0.89 5.67 14.88
CA PRO A 98 1.15 5.94 16.28
C PRO A 98 2.49 5.31 16.70
N GLY A 99 3.30 6.04 17.45
CA GLY A 99 4.60 5.56 17.95
C GLY A 99 4.47 4.29 18.77
N ALA A 100 3.34 4.11 19.46
CA ALA A 100 2.99 2.87 20.18
C ALA A 100 2.88 1.62 19.28
N GLN A 101 2.76 1.76 17.95
CA GLN A 101 2.78 0.63 17.01
C GLN A 101 4.19 0.29 16.51
N LEU A 102 5.19 1.10 16.85
CA LEU A 102 6.59 0.90 16.48
C LEU A 102 7.38 0.39 17.69
N VAL A 103 8.44 -0.35 17.42
CA VAL A 103 9.38 -0.85 18.43
C VAL A 103 10.79 -0.36 18.13
N GLU A 104 11.61 -0.23 19.17
CA GLU A 104 13.05 -0.08 18.97
C GLU A 104 13.63 -1.37 18.38
N GLY A 105 14.53 -1.24 17.41
CA GLY A 105 14.97 -2.34 16.57
C GLY A 105 14.05 -2.56 15.36
N LYS A 106 13.79 -3.82 15.05
CA LYS A 106 13.22 -4.25 13.76
C LYS A 106 11.71 -4.03 13.69
N ASN A 107 11.28 -3.26 12.69
CA ASN A 107 9.90 -3.04 12.33
C ASN A 107 9.62 -3.58 10.92
N THR A 108 8.36 -3.88 10.63
CA THR A 108 7.92 -4.29 9.29
C THR A 108 6.61 -3.61 8.92
N VAL A 109 6.61 -2.90 7.80
CA VAL A 109 5.39 -2.38 7.16
C VAL A 109 4.94 -3.37 6.10
N PHE A 110 3.67 -3.76 6.17
CA PHE A 110 3.02 -4.62 5.19
C PHE A 110 2.11 -3.76 4.31
N LEU A 111 2.41 -3.72 3.02
CA LEU A 111 1.55 -3.11 2.01
C LEU A 111 0.79 -4.23 1.32
N THR A 112 -0.53 -4.25 1.45
CA THR A 112 -1.38 -5.30 0.89
C THR A 112 -2.32 -4.71 -0.14
N GLN A 113 -2.29 -5.28 -1.34
CA GLN A 113 -3.35 -5.13 -2.31
C GLN A 113 -4.31 -6.33 -2.12
N PRO A 114 -5.51 -6.13 -1.53
CA PRO A 114 -6.45 -7.21 -1.31
C PRO A 114 -6.95 -7.76 -2.64
N GLN A 115 -7.47 -8.98 -2.60
CA GLN A 115 -7.99 -9.66 -3.78
C GLN A 115 -9.08 -8.82 -4.44
N ALA A 116 -8.85 -8.44 -5.70
CA ALA A 116 -9.89 -7.83 -6.52
C ALA A 116 -10.74 -8.96 -7.12
N HIS A 117 -12.03 -8.99 -6.79
CA HIS A 117 -13.00 -9.71 -7.61
C HIS A 117 -13.17 -8.93 -8.90
N THR A 118 -12.83 -9.54 -10.03
CA THR A 118 -13.23 -9.02 -11.34
C THR A 118 -14.75 -9.02 -11.44
N HIS A 119 -15.39 -7.92 -11.04
CA HIS A 119 -16.64 -7.49 -11.65
C HIS A 119 -16.29 -6.61 -12.87
N PHE A 120 -15.58 -7.19 -13.84
CA PHE A 120 -15.63 -6.66 -15.20
C PHE A 120 -16.99 -7.11 -15.76
N LEU A 121 -18.05 -6.41 -15.37
CA LEU A 121 -19.29 -6.47 -16.13
C LEU A 121 -19.01 -5.74 -17.44
N ALA A 122 -18.61 -6.50 -18.46
CA ALA A 122 -18.85 -6.12 -19.83
C ALA A 122 -20.38 -5.97 -19.95
N ARG A 123 -20.88 -4.74 -19.77
CA ARG A 123 -22.22 -4.44 -20.26
C ARG A 123 -22.13 -4.51 -21.78
N LYS A 124 -22.93 -5.42 -22.34
CA LYS A 124 -23.24 -5.55 -23.77
C LYS A 124 -23.60 -4.20 -24.38
#